data_AF-A0A1H2V9F1-F1
#
_entry.id   AF-A0A1H2V9F1-F1
#
_cell.length_a   1.000
_cell.length_b   1.000
_cell.length_c   1.000
_cell.angle_alpha   90.00
_cell.angle_beta   90.00
_cell.angle_gamma   90.00
#
_symmetry.space_group_name_H-M   'P 1'
#
loop_
_entity.id
_entity.type
_entity.pdbx_description
1 polymer ?
#
loop_
_entity_poly.entity_id
_entity_poly.type
_entity_poly.pdbx_seq_one_letter_code
_entity_poly.pdbx_strand_id
1 'polypeptide(L)'
;MRSRDDISKILRGLQHLYLDEALHHKVFALLEREIAPKVDKHNGRPGMTLWSILICGVLRLDLNADYDRLHELVNQHRTLRAMLEHSLYDEDRKYAYQTLVDNVILLTPELLNQLTRSLLREGMFS
;
A
#
# COMPACT_ATOMS: atom_id res chain seq x y z
N MET A 1 15.45 6.42 16.38
CA MET A 1 14.05 6.66 16.81
C MET A 1 13.15 7.20 15.70
N ARG A 2 13.63 8.03 14.74
CA ARG A 2 12.80 8.60 13.64
C ARG A 2 11.99 7.60 12.79
N SER A 3 12.60 6.52 12.30
CA SER A 3 11.92 5.58 11.38
C SER A 3 10.66 4.91 11.96
N ARG A 4 10.60 4.66 13.28
CA ARG A 4 9.38 4.12 13.91
C ARG A 4 8.25 5.13 13.93
N ASP A 5 8.59 6.40 14.19
CA ASP A 5 7.63 7.50 14.22
C ASP A 5 7.08 7.79 12.82
N ASP A 6 7.94 7.72 11.79
CA ASP A 6 7.56 7.93 10.39
C ASP A 6 6.60 6.84 9.91
N ILE A 7 6.93 5.56 10.13
CA ILE A 7 6.01 4.44 9.82
C ILE A 7 4.68 4.62 10.57
N SER A 8 4.72 4.99 11.85
CA SER A 8 3.50 5.17 12.65
C SER A 8 2.63 6.34 12.17
N LYS A 9 3.22 7.38 11.54
CA LYS A 9 2.47 8.48 10.92
C LYS A 9 1.83 8.04 9.60
N ILE A 10 2.59 7.35 8.75
CA ILE A 10 2.10 6.81 7.48
C ILE A 10 0.91 5.86 7.72
N LEU A 11 1.04 4.92 8.65
CA LEU A 11 -0.03 3.98 8.98
C LEU A 11 -1.29 4.67 9.50
N ARG A 12 -1.16 5.77 10.25
CA ARG A 12 -2.32 6.56 10.70
C ARG A 12 -3.04 7.25 9.55
N GLY A 13 -2.30 7.82 8.59
CA GLY A 13 -2.89 8.40 7.38
C GLY A 13 -3.64 7.35 6.55
N LEU A 14 -3.05 6.16 6.39
CA LEU A 14 -3.68 5.04 5.69
C LEU A 14 -4.91 4.50 6.43
N GLN A 15 -4.89 4.41 7.77
CA GLN A 15 -6.07 4.04 8.56
C GLN A 15 -7.21 5.04 8.39
N HIS A 16 -6.91 6.34 8.38
CA HIS A 16 -7.91 7.37 8.14
C HIS A 16 -8.54 7.23 6.74
N LEU A 17 -7.73 7.02 5.71
CA LEU A 17 -8.20 6.74 4.34
C LEU A 17 -9.10 5.51 4.28
N TYR A 18 -8.74 4.43 4.98
CA TYR A 18 -9.52 3.19 4.99
C TYR A 18 -10.86 3.32 5.74
N LEU A 19 -10.91 4.12 6.81
CA LEU A 19 -12.11 4.31 7.63
C LEU A 19 -13.10 5.34 7.06
N ASP A 20 -12.63 6.27 6.23
CA ASP A 20 -13.49 7.19 5.49
C ASP A 20 -14.02 6.48 4.24
N GLU A 21 -15.30 6.11 4.27
CA GLU A 21 -15.94 5.35 3.18
C GLU A 21 -15.84 6.06 1.83
N ALA A 22 -15.95 7.39 1.80
CA ALA A 22 -15.89 8.16 0.56
C ALA A 22 -14.46 8.23 0.01
N LEU A 23 -13.45 8.42 0.86
CA LEU A 23 -12.04 8.35 0.46
C LEU A 23 -11.68 6.96 -0.03
N HIS A 24 -12.04 5.94 0.75
CA HIS A 24 -11.78 4.55 0.45
C HIS A 24 -12.35 4.17 -0.93
N HIS A 25 -13.64 4.47 -1.19
CA HIS A 25 -14.28 4.12 -2.45
C HIS A 25 -13.61 4.79 -3.66
N LYS A 26 -13.26 6.08 -3.56
CA LYS A 26 -12.61 6.82 -4.66
C LYS A 26 -11.22 6.30 -4.96
N VAL A 27 -10.44 6.05 -3.91
CA VAL A 27 -9.07 5.53 -4.05
C VAL A 27 -9.10 4.14 -4.67
N PHE A 28 -9.97 3.26 -4.18
CA PHE A 28 -10.08 1.91 -4.74
C PHE A 28 -10.62 1.91 -6.17
N ALA A 29 -11.61 2.74 -6.50
CA ALA A 29 -12.08 2.85 -7.88
C ALA A 29 -10.98 3.31 -8.85
N LEU A 30 -10.09 4.21 -8.41
CA LEU A 30 -8.93 4.62 -9.21
C LEU A 30 -7.91 3.48 -9.35
N LEU A 31 -7.56 2.81 -8.24
CA LEU A 31 -6.63 1.68 -8.26
C LEU A 31 -7.16 0.52 -9.11
N GLU A 32 -8.46 0.22 -9.04
CA GLU A 32 -9.12 -0.78 -9.88
C GLU A 32 -9.01 -0.44 -11.36
N ARG A 33 -9.20 0.83 -11.73
CA ARG A 33 -9.09 1.25 -13.13
C ARG A 33 -7.66 1.19 -13.65
N GLU A 34 -6.69 1.61 -12.85
CA GLU A 34 -5.31 1.84 -13.31
C GLU A 34 -4.37 0.65 -13.09
N ILE A 35 -4.65 -0.19 -12.08
CA ILE A 35 -3.78 -1.29 -11.63
C ILE A 35 -4.40 -2.65 -11.92
N ALA A 36 -5.69 -2.88 -11.65
CA ALA A 36 -6.29 -4.21 -11.80
C ALA A 36 -6.21 -4.81 -13.23
N PRO A 37 -6.20 -4.04 -14.34
CA PRO A 37 -5.96 -4.59 -15.68
C PRO A 37 -4.52 -5.09 -15.90
N LYS A 38 -3.58 -4.63 -15.08
CA LYS A 38 -2.14 -4.92 -15.18
C LYS A 38 -1.71 -6.03 -14.21
N VAL A 39 -2.58 -6.38 -13.25
CA VAL A 39 -2.36 -7.50 -12.33
C VAL A 39 -2.85 -8.78 -12.99
N ASP A 40 -1.95 -9.73 -13.17
CA ASP A 40 -2.28 -11.04 -13.74
C ASP A 40 -3.17 -11.85 -12.79
N LYS A 41 -4.42 -12.06 -13.20
CA LYS A 41 -5.43 -12.83 -12.44
C LYS A 41 -5.30 -14.35 -12.64
N HIS A 42 -4.46 -14.81 -13.55
CA HIS A 42 -4.35 -16.22 -13.95
C HIS A 42 -3.20 -16.99 -13.28
N ASN A 43 -2.34 -16.33 -12.50
CA ASN A 43 -1.10 -16.96 -12.02
C ASN A 43 -1.19 -17.81 -10.75
N GLY A 44 -2.39 -18.15 -10.25
CA GLY A 44 -2.60 -19.15 -9.18
C GLY A 44 -1.94 -18.88 -7.82
N ARG A 45 -1.10 -17.84 -7.70
CA ARG A 45 -0.60 -17.30 -6.43
C ARG A 45 -1.64 -16.31 -5.91
N PRO A 46 -1.92 -16.28 -4.59
CA PRO A 46 -2.70 -15.20 -4.00
C PRO A 46 -1.94 -13.89 -4.27
N GLY A 47 -2.42 -13.11 -5.23
CA GLY A 47 -1.84 -11.83 -5.59
C GLY A 47 -1.92 -10.84 -4.43
N MET A 48 -1.20 -9.72 -4.54
CA MET A 48 -1.38 -8.63 -3.58
C MET A 48 -2.75 -7.99 -3.80
N THR A 49 -3.48 -7.71 -2.72
CA THR A 49 -4.70 -6.89 -2.79
C THR A 49 -4.33 -5.47 -3.23
N LEU A 50 -5.26 -4.74 -3.85
CA LEU A 50 -5.04 -3.32 -4.19
C LEU A 50 -4.67 -2.50 -2.94
N TRP A 51 -5.23 -2.86 -1.79
CA TRP A 51 -4.87 -2.33 -0.48
C TRP A 51 -3.38 -2.55 -0.15
N SER A 52 -2.91 -3.79 -0.29
CA SER A 52 -1.52 -4.14 -0.03
C SER A 52 -0.55 -3.41 -0.97
N ILE A 53 -0.93 -3.26 -2.24
CA ILE A 53 -0.15 -2.51 -3.25
C ILE A 53 -0.06 -1.03 -2.85
N LEU A 54 -1.18 -0.41 -2.46
CA LEU A 54 -1.23 0.98 -2.01
C LEU A 54 -0.32 1.20 -0.79
N ILE A 55 -0.48 0.39 0.27
CA ILE A 55 0.35 0.50 1.48
C ILE A 55 1.83 0.41 1.13
N CYS A 56 2.22 -0.59 0.32
CA CYS A 56 3.61 -0.81 -0.04
C CYS A 56 4.19 0.34 -0.86
N GLY A 57 3.43 0.88 -1.81
CA GLY A 57 3.87 2.00 -2.63
C GLY A 57 3.97 3.32 -1.85
N VAL A 58 3.02 3.60 -0.95
CA VAL A 58 3.10 4.77 -0.05
C VAL A 58 4.32 4.66 0.88
N LEU A 59 4.56 3.50 1.50
CA LEU A 59 5.75 3.29 2.34
C LEU A 59 7.03 3.50 1.56
N ARG A 60 7.09 2.97 0.33
CA ARG A 60 8.27 3.09 -0.52
C ARG A 60 8.56 4.55 -0.85
N LEU A 61 7.54 5.32 -1.20
CA LEU A 61 7.66 6.73 -1.55
C LEU A 61 8.02 7.57 -0.31
N ASP A 62 7.22 7.50 0.75
CA ASP A 62 7.34 8.39 1.91
C ASP A 62 8.60 8.12 2.74
N LEU A 63 9.07 6.87 2.76
CA LEU A 63 10.33 6.51 3.42
C LEU A 63 11.54 6.57 2.48
N ASN A 64 11.34 6.89 1.20
CA ASN A 64 12.34 6.79 0.14
C ASN A 64 13.07 5.43 0.18
N ALA A 65 12.30 4.35 0.36
CA ALA A 65 12.82 3.00 0.51
C ALA A 65 13.04 2.34 -0.86
N ASP A 66 14.08 1.53 -0.98
CA ASP A 66 14.22 0.58 -2.09
C ASP A 66 13.38 -0.69 -1.83
N TYR A 67 13.41 -1.62 -2.79
CA TYR A 67 12.64 -2.86 -2.68
C TYR A 67 13.17 -3.80 -1.59
N ASP A 68 14.48 -3.76 -1.29
CA ASP A 68 15.09 -4.56 -0.23
C ASP A 68 14.57 -4.10 1.13
N ARG A 69 14.58 -2.78 1.36
CA ARG A 69 14.06 -2.17 2.57
C ARG A 69 12.56 -2.36 2.71
N LEU A 70 11.81 -2.24 1.62
CA LEU A 70 10.37 -2.53 1.61
C LEU A 70 10.11 -3.99 1.98
N HIS A 71 10.85 -4.93 1.39
CA HIS A 71 10.72 -6.37 1.64
C HIS A 71 10.98 -6.74 3.10
N GLU A 72 11.99 -6.13 3.72
CA GLU A 72 12.26 -6.28 5.15
C GLU A 72 11.08 -5.74 5.99
N LEU A 73 10.62 -4.52 5.69
CA LEU A 73 9.55 -3.86 6.45
C LEU A 73 8.24 -4.68 6.45
N VAL A 74 7.75 -5.09 5.27
CA VAL A 74 6.47 -5.81 5.15
C VAL A 74 6.50 -7.21 5.77
N ASN A 75 7.70 -7.79 5.93
CA ASN A 75 7.86 -9.14 6.49
C ASN A 75 8.22 -9.15 7.98
N GLN A 76 8.77 -8.07 8.52
CA GLN A 76 9.24 -8.03 9.92
C GLN A 76 8.47 -7.05 10.80
N HIS A 77 7.82 -6.02 10.24
CA HIS A 77 7.16 -5.00 11.06
C HIS A 77 5.72 -5.41 11.44
N ARG A 78 5.52 -5.89 12.67
CA ARG A 78 4.25 -6.46 13.15
C ARG A 78 3.01 -5.58 12.89
N THR A 79 3.07 -4.28 13.21
CA THR A 79 1.94 -3.36 12.98
C THR A 79 1.64 -3.16 11.50
N LEU A 80 2.67 -3.23 10.65
CA LEU A 80 2.50 -3.10 9.21
C LEU A 80 1.87 -4.37 8.64
N ARG A 81 2.28 -5.54 9.13
CA ARG A 81 1.65 -6.83 8.78
C ARG A 81 0.16 -6.84 9.13
N ALA A 82 -0.22 -6.32 10.30
CA ALA A 82 -1.62 -6.18 10.67
C ALA A 82 -2.40 -5.25 9.69
N MET A 83 -1.78 -4.15 9.26
CA MET A 83 -2.37 -3.24 8.26
C MET A 83 -2.50 -3.87 6.87
N LEU A 84 -1.60 -4.80 6.54
CA LEU A 84 -1.61 -5.62 5.32
C LEU A 84 -2.55 -6.83 5.45
N GLU A 85 -3.46 -6.82 6.43
CA GLU A 85 -4.48 -7.86 6.66
C GLU A 85 -3.91 -9.25 7.01
N HIS A 86 -2.65 -9.31 7.46
CA HIS A 86 -2.09 -10.55 8.02
C HIS A 86 -2.58 -10.75 9.44
N SER A 87 -3.13 -11.93 9.73
CA SER A 87 -3.50 -12.28 11.10
C SER A 87 -2.26 -12.54 11.96
N LEU A 88 -2.44 -12.55 13.29
CA LEU A 88 -1.38 -12.96 14.23
C LEU A 88 -0.90 -14.40 14.03
N TYR A 89 -1.66 -15.21 13.29
CA TYR A 89 -1.34 -16.60 13.00
C TYR A 89 -0.69 -16.80 11.61
N ASP A 90 -0.55 -15.72 10.83
CA ASP A 90 0.06 -15.73 9.50
C ASP A 90 1.55 -15.34 9.53
N GLU A 91 2.28 -15.62 10.60
CA GLU A 91 3.71 -15.27 10.72
C GLU A 91 4.57 -15.93 9.62
N ASP A 92 4.16 -17.10 9.15
CA ASP A 92 4.83 -17.83 8.06
C ASP A 92 4.50 -17.27 6.66
N ARG A 93 3.44 -16.46 6.52
CA ARG A 93 3.05 -15.88 5.22
C ARG A 93 3.88 -14.63 4.89
N LYS A 94 5.03 -14.86 4.27
CA LYS A 94 5.92 -13.79 3.81
C LYS A 94 5.64 -13.38 2.38
N TYR A 95 5.77 -12.08 2.10
CA TYR A 95 5.81 -11.57 0.74
C TYR A 95 7.13 -11.99 0.09
N ALA A 96 7.05 -12.60 -1.08
CA ALA A 96 8.23 -12.82 -1.92
C ALA A 96 8.70 -11.48 -2.52
N TYR A 97 10.01 -11.32 -2.67
CA TYR A 97 10.61 -10.09 -3.20
C TYR A 97 10.03 -9.72 -4.57
N GLN A 98 10.02 -10.68 -5.51
CA GLN A 98 9.54 -10.44 -6.87
C GLN A 98 8.05 -10.07 -6.90
N THR A 99 7.24 -10.65 -6.00
CA THR A 99 5.82 -10.26 -5.87
C THR A 99 5.68 -8.78 -5.52
N LEU A 100 6.51 -8.25 -4.61
CA LEU A 100 6.49 -6.83 -4.29
C LEU A 100 6.93 -6.00 -5.49
N VAL A 101 8.01 -6.38 -6.18
CA VAL A 101 8.50 -5.65 -7.35
C VAL A 101 7.42 -5.57 -8.44
N ASP A 102 6.85 -6.71 -8.83
CA ASP A 102 5.90 -6.81 -9.94
C ASP A 102 4.61 -6.03 -9.69
N ASN A 103 4.17 -5.93 -8.43
CA ASN A 103 2.90 -5.30 -8.09
C ASN A 103 3.06 -3.83 -7.66
N VAL A 104 4.10 -3.51 -6.89
CA VAL A 104 4.29 -2.16 -6.35
C VAL A 104 4.79 -1.20 -7.43
N ILE A 105 5.50 -1.70 -8.46
CA ILE A 105 5.90 -0.87 -9.61
C ILE A 105 4.71 -0.34 -10.40
N LEU A 106 3.55 -0.98 -10.31
CA LEU A 106 2.31 -0.53 -10.96
C LEU A 106 1.77 0.77 -10.35
N LEU A 107 2.13 1.05 -9.08
CA LEU A 107 1.78 2.28 -8.40
C LEU A 107 2.85 3.35 -8.68
N THR A 108 2.77 3.96 -9.86
CA THR A 108 3.76 4.96 -10.27
C THR A 108 3.64 6.26 -9.45
N PRO A 109 4.70 7.07 -9.35
CA PRO A 109 4.63 8.38 -8.71
C PRO A 109 3.55 9.29 -9.29
N GLU A 110 3.25 9.17 -10.59
CA GLU A 110 2.20 9.91 -11.27
C GLU A 110 0.82 9.50 -10.77
N LEU A 111 0.59 8.18 -10.61
CA LEU A 111 -0.67 7.65 -10.07
C LEU A 111 -0.87 8.06 -8.60
N LEU A 112 0.20 8.03 -7.78
CA LEU A 112 0.17 8.54 -6.41
C LEU A 112 -0.13 10.05 -6.37
N ASN A 113 0.48 10.84 -7.23
CA ASN A 113 0.19 12.27 -7.34
C ASN A 113 -1.26 12.53 -7.78
N GLN A 114 -1.78 11.71 -8.69
CA GLN A 114 -3.18 11.80 -9.13
C GLN A 114 -4.14 11.47 -7.98
N LEU A 115 -3.84 10.45 -7.17
CA LEU A 115 -4.57 10.15 -5.94
C LEU A 115 -4.57 11.36 -5.02
N THR A 116 -3.41 11.87 -4.62
CA THR A 116 -3.29 13.01 -3.70
C THR A 116 -4.03 14.25 -4.20
N ARG A 117 -3.92 14.57 -5.50
CA ARG A 117 -4.63 15.71 -6.09
C ARG A 117 -6.16 15.53 -6.10
N SER A 118 -6.63 14.31 -6.33
CA SER A 118 -8.06 14.00 -6.32
C SER A 118 -8.63 14.18 -4.92
N LEU A 119 -7.92 13.71 -3.89
CA LEU A 119 -8.32 13.86 -2.49
C LEU A 119 -8.33 15.33 -2.03
N LEU A 120 -7.33 16.11 -2.44
CA LEU A 120 -7.25 17.55 -2.12
C LEU A 120 -8.34 18.38 -2.79
N ARG A 121 -8.63 18.11 -4.08
CA ARG A 121 -9.63 18.88 -4.85
C ARG A 121 -11.03 18.77 -4.26
N GLU A 122 -11.33 17.64 -3.62
CA GLU A 122 -12.64 17.39 -3.03
C GLU A 122 -12.78 17.92 -1.59
N GLY A 123 -11.80 18.71 -1.10
CA GLY A 123 -11.87 19.36 0.21
C GLY A 123 -11.72 18.40 1.39
N MET A 124 -11.19 17.19 1.16
CA MET A 124 -11.13 16.12 2.16
C MET A 124 -9.87 16.20 3.05
N PHE A 125 -8.91 17.04 2.70
CA PHE A 125 -7.84 17.48 3.59
C PHE A 125 -7.91 19.01 3.69
N SER A 126 -8.57 19.48 4.75
CA SER A 126 -8.57 20.88 5.20
C SER A 126 -7.59 21.06 6.36
#